data_AF-A0A813K5P7-F1
#
_entry.id   AF-A0A813K5P7-F1
#
_cell.length_a   1.000
_cell.length_b   1.000
_cell.length_c   1.000
_cell.angle_alpha   90.00
_cell.angle_beta   90.00
_cell.angle_gamma   90.00
#
_symmetry.space_group_name_H-M   'P 1'
#
loop_
_entity.id
_entity.type
_entity.pdbx_description
1 polymer ?
#
loop_
_entity_poly.entity_id
_entity_poly.type
_entity_poly.pdbx_seq_one_letter_code
_entity_poly.pdbx_strand_id
1 'polypeptide(L)'
;MPPCKLTLEQGLELMDTLIAEFSKMEFQERLHKDWGDAGSDPITQGLARQAVCLPLQIPVISKFGFEASKRGVLQSTAAFKPFALHPEVKSRSDLLQTLVSPALQQLVASAQSLQKVREDAAWDPALQEVLQTEQKLCFA
;
A
#
# COMPACT_ATOMS: atom_id res chain seq x y z
N MET A 1 4.20 14.13 29.10
CA MET A 1 3.13 13.16 28.83
C MET A 1 3.78 11.81 28.57
N PRO A 2 3.27 10.71 29.15
CA PRO A 2 3.76 9.37 28.81
C PRO A 2 3.53 9.10 27.32
N PRO A 3 4.40 8.31 26.66
CA PRO A 3 4.19 7.96 25.26
C PRO A 3 2.86 7.22 25.11
N CYS A 4 1.95 7.74 24.28
CA CYS A 4 0.70 7.06 23.92
C CYS A 4 1.06 5.68 23.35
N LYS A 5 0.69 4.62 24.09
CA LYS A 5 0.88 3.24 23.66
C LYS A 5 -0.37 2.82 22.91
N LEU A 6 -0.26 2.67 21.58
CA LEU A 6 -1.28 2.00 20.77
C LEU A 6 -1.39 0.55 21.24
N THR A 7 -2.62 0.05 21.44
CA THR A 7 -2.86 -1.40 21.41
C THR A 7 -2.78 -1.91 19.97
N LEU A 8 -2.74 -3.23 19.78
CA LEU A 8 -2.74 -3.80 18.44
C LEU A 8 -4.01 -3.42 17.69
N GLU A 9 -5.16 -3.52 18.34
CA GLU A 9 -6.48 -3.22 17.77
C GLU A 9 -6.56 -1.76 17.34
N GLN A 10 -6.14 -0.83 18.21
CA GLN A 10 -6.08 0.59 17.87
C GLN A 10 -5.08 0.86 16.72
N GLY A 11 -3.97 0.12 16.69
CA GLY A 11 -2.99 0.21 15.61
C GLY A 11 -3.60 -0.19 14.27
N LEU A 12 -4.32 -1.31 14.23
CA LEU A 12 -5.00 -1.78 13.02
C LEU A 12 -6.09 -0.79 12.59
N GLU A 13 -6.91 -0.29 13.52
CA GLU A 13 -7.95 0.72 13.23
C GLU A 13 -7.35 2.02 12.67
N LEU A 14 -6.22 2.48 13.23
CA LEU A 14 -5.49 3.65 12.72
C LEU A 14 -5.04 3.40 11.28
N MET A 15 -4.45 2.24 11.00
CA MET A 15 -3.99 1.88 9.66
C MET A 15 -5.16 1.78 8.68
N ASP A 16 -6.26 1.14 9.05
CA ASP A 16 -7.46 1.00 8.22
C ASP A 16 -8.08 2.37 7.91
N THR A 17 -8.09 3.28 8.89
CA THR A 17 -8.55 4.66 8.69
C THR A 17 -7.65 5.40 7.69
N LEU A 18 -6.33 5.29 7.81
CA LEU A 18 -5.40 5.89 6.86
C LEU A 18 -5.50 5.28 5.46
N ILE A 19 -5.67 3.95 5.37
CA ILE A 19 -5.87 3.24 4.10
C ILE A 19 -7.13 3.78 3.43
N ALA A 20 -8.26 3.87 4.15
CA ALA A 20 -9.50 4.38 3.60
C ALA A 20 -9.37 5.81 3.06
N GLU A 21 -8.66 6.69 3.77
CA GLU A 21 -8.39 8.06 3.31
C GLU A 21 -7.46 8.10 2.10
N PHE A 22 -6.38 7.32 2.11
CA PHE A 22 -5.42 7.28 1.01
C PHE A 22 -5.93 6.51 -0.21
N SER A 23 -6.93 5.65 -0.08
CA SER A 23 -7.52 4.97 -1.23
C SER A 23 -8.53 5.83 -2.00
N LYS A 24 -8.88 7.03 -1.51
CA LYS A 24 -9.81 7.94 -2.20
C LYS A 24 -9.21 8.43 -3.52
N MET A 25 -10.07 8.52 -4.53
CA MET A 25 -9.68 8.95 -5.89
C MET A 25 -9.11 10.36 -5.86
N GLU A 26 -9.76 11.28 -5.13
CA GLU A 26 -9.34 12.69 -5.05
C GLU A 26 -7.95 12.83 -4.40
N PHE A 27 -7.64 11.97 -3.43
CA PHE A 27 -6.30 11.92 -2.83
C PHE A 27 -5.28 11.39 -3.84
N GLN A 28 -5.58 10.28 -4.52
CA GLN A 28 -4.66 9.66 -5.48
C GLN A 28 -4.38 10.60 -6.65
N GLU A 29 -5.40 11.23 -7.24
CA GLU A 29 -5.23 12.23 -8.31
C GLU A 29 -4.30 13.36 -7.89
N ARG A 30 -4.52 13.92 -6.69
CA ARG A 30 -3.67 15.00 -6.17
C ARG A 30 -2.25 14.51 -5.89
N LEU A 31 -2.08 13.34 -5.31
CA LEU A 31 -0.77 12.75 -5.04
C LEU A 31 0.03 12.57 -6.33
N HIS A 32 -0.58 11.99 -7.37
CA HIS A 32 0.08 11.79 -8.67
C HIS A 32 0.41 13.11 -9.35
N LYS A 33 -0.49 14.09 -9.31
CA LYS A 33 -0.26 15.41 -9.86
C LYS A 33 0.91 16.11 -9.18
N ASP A 34 0.87 16.26 -7.85
CA ASP A 34 1.89 16.97 -7.09
C ASP A 34 3.26 16.24 -7.17
N TRP A 35 3.25 14.90 -7.27
CA TRP A 35 4.45 14.10 -7.52
C TRP A 35 5.03 14.30 -8.92
N GLY A 36 4.19 14.36 -9.95
CA GLY A 36 4.61 14.60 -11.33
C GLY A 36 5.17 16.01 -11.52
N ASP A 37 4.52 17.01 -10.94
CA ASP A 37 4.96 18.43 -10.97
C ASP A 37 6.33 18.63 -10.27
N ALA A 38 6.65 17.79 -9.28
CA ALA A 38 7.95 17.78 -8.61
C ALA A 38 9.09 17.24 -9.49
N GLY A 39 8.80 16.71 -10.68
CA GLY A 39 9.79 16.21 -11.62
C GLY A 39 10.50 14.95 -11.11
N SER A 40 11.82 14.88 -11.29
CA SER A 40 12.65 13.71 -10.94
C SER A 40 13.50 13.89 -9.69
N ASP A 41 13.44 15.04 -9.02
CA ASP A 41 14.22 15.30 -7.80
C ASP A 41 13.60 14.56 -6.60
N PRO A 42 14.31 13.61 -5.96
CA PRO A 42 13.75 12.81 -4.87
C PRO A 42 13.36 13.64 -3.64
N ILE A 43 14.04 14.76 -3.38
CA ILE A 43 13.74 15.63 -2.24
C ILE A 43 12.42 16.35 -2.48
N THR A 44 12.25 16.96 -3.66
CA THR A 44 11.04 17.66 -4.06
C THR A 44 9.83 16.72 -4.11
N GLN A 45 10.00 15.51 -4.65
CA GLN A 45 8.96 14.47 -4.61
C GLN A 45 8.59 14.07 -3.17
N GLY A 46 9.58 13.94 -2.29
CA GLY A 46 9.36 13.65 -0.87
C GLY A 46 8.55 14.74 -0.16
N LEU A 47 8.83 16.01 -0.47
CA LEU A 47 8.09 17.18 0.04
C LEU A 47 6.67 17.24 -0.50
N ALA A 48 6.48 17.02 -1.81
CA ALA A 48 5.17 16.97 -2.44
C ALA A 48 4.28 15.89 -1.80
N ARG A 49 4.80 14.65 -1.69
CA ARG A 49 4.10 13.57 -0.98
C ARG A 49 3.72 13.96 0.45
N GLN A 50 4.65 14.55 1.21
CA GLN A 50 4.39 14.97 2.59
C GLN A 50 3.27 16.04 2.65
N ALA A 51 3.26 16.99 1.72
CA ALA A 51 2.26 18.05 1.66
C ALA A 51 0.84 17.53 1.39
N VAL A 52 0.70 16.44 0.64
CA VAL A 52 -0.59 15.79 0.38
C VAL A 52 -1.01 14.88 1.53
N CYS A 53 -0.07 14.15 2.16
CA CYS A 53 -0.39 13.19 3.23
C CYS A 53 -0.73 13.86 4.56
N LEU A 54 0.02 14.90 4.97
CA LEU A 54 -0.09 15.48 6.31
C LEU A 54 -1.50 15.97 6.69
N PRO A 55 -2.25 16.67 5.81
CA PRO A 55 -3.61 17.11 6.12
C PRO A 55 -4.58 15.96 6.45
N LEU A 56 -4.33 14.76 5.95
CA LEU A 56 -5.13 13.57 6.25
C LEU A 56 -4.58 12.80 7.46
N GLN A 57 -3.26 12.71 7.59
CA GLN A 57 -2.63 12.00 8.71
C GLN A 57 -2.93 12.69 10.04
N ILE A 58 -2.83 14.02 10.11
CA ILE A 58 -2.97 14.78 11.35
C ILE A 58 -4.32 14.53 12.03
N PRO A 59 -5.48 14.71 11.37
CA PRO A 59 -6.78 14.44 11.99
C PRO A 59 -6.96 12.98 12.41
N VAL A 60 -6.38 12.02 11.66
CA VAL A 60 -6.49 10.60 11.98
C VAL A 60 -5.69 10.28 13.25
N ILE A 61 -4.41 10.62 13.30
CA ILE A 61 -3.55 10.29 14.46
C ILE A 61 -4.03 10.97 15.74
N SER A 62 -4.63 12.16 15.65
CA SER A 62 -5.14 12.87 16.81
C SER A 62 -6.31 12.15 17.49
N LYS A 63 -7.11 11.36 16.74
CA LYS A 63 -8.14 10.49 17.32
C LYS A 63 -7.56 9.41 18.23
N PHE A 64 -6.33 9.00 17.96
CA PHE A 64 -5.59 7.99 18.74
C PHE A 64 -4.66 8.60 19.79
N GLY A 65 -4.84 9.89 20.11
CA GLY A 65 -4.11 10.58 21.17
C GLY A 65 -2.71 11.06 20.80
N PHE A 66 -2.35 11.08 19.52
CA PHE A 66 -1.10 11.69 19.07
C PHE A 66 -1.25 13.20 18.85
N GLU A 67 -0.14 13.92 18.98
CA GLU A 67 -0.12 15.35 18.70
C GLU A 67 -0.52 15.65 17.25
N ALA A 68 -1.33 16.69 17.04
CA ALA A 68 -1.73 17.17 15.72
C ALA A 68 -0.57 17.89 14.99
N SER A 69 0.54 17.19 14.75
CA SER A 69 1.78 17.75 14.21
C SER A 69 2.57 16.73 13.41
N LYS A 70 3.58 17.19 12.64
CA LYS A 70 4.56 16.30 12.00
C LYS A 70 5.29 15.40 13.00
N ARG A 71 5.55 15.92 14.21
CA ARG A 71 6.16 15.16 15.31
C ARG A 71 5.21 14.07 15.80
N GLY A 72 3.91 14.35 15.89
CA GLY A 72 2.90 13.36 16.22
C GLY A 72 2.82 12.24 15.19
N VAL A 73 2.93 12.54 13.89
CA VAL A 73 3.00 11.53 12.82
C VAL A 73 4.21 10.61 13.01
N LEU A 74 5.38 11.19 13.32
CA LEU A 74 6.58 10.39 13.60
C LEU A 74 6.40 9.50 14.84
N GLN A 75 5.75 10.02 15.88
CA GLN A 75 5.45 9.28 17.09
C GLN A 75 4.45 8.15 16.83
N SER A 76 3.40 8.38 16.03
CA SER A 76 2.43 7.34 15.67
C SER A 76 3.08 6.22 14.88
N THR A 77 3.99 6.52 13.95
CA THR A 77 4.76 5.49 13.24
C THR A 77 5.66 4.71 14.20
N ALA A 78 6.34 5.39 15.13
CA ALA A 78 7.20 4.73 16.11
C ALA A 78 6.44 3.83 17.10
N ALA A 79 5.16 4.12 17.36
CA ALA A 79 4.30 3.33 18.22
C ALA A 79 3.99 1.92 17.66
N PHE A 80 4.20 1.69 16.36
CA PHE A 80 4.05 0.36 15.75
C PHE A 80 5.25 -0.57 15.94
N LYS A 81 6.39 -0.09 16.49
CA LYS A 81 7.58 -0.92 16.72
C LYS A 81 7.31 -2.25 17.45
N PRO A 82 6.48 -2.30 18.52
CA PRO A 82 6.16 -3.55 19.20
C PRO A 82 5.41 -4.58 18.33
N PHE A 83 4.75 -4.12 17.26
CA PHE A 83 3.92 -4.94 16.36
C PHE A 83 4.59 -5.22 15.01
N ALA A 84 5.89 -4.92 14.86
CA ALA A 84 6.60 -5.01 13.59
C ALA A 84 6.60 -6.42 12.96
N LEU A 85 6.50 -7.46 13.77
CA LEU A 85 6.43 -8.86 13.31
C LEU A 85 4.99 -9.35 13.11
N HIS A 86 3.98 -8.54 13.42
CA HIS A 86 2.59 -8.94 13.29
C HIS A 86 2.19 -8.97 11.80
N PRO A 87 1.68 -10.10 11.27
CA PRO A 87 1.43 -10.26 9.84
C PRO A 87 0.41 -9.24 9.30
N GLU A 88 -0.61 -8.92 10.08
CA GLU A 88 -1.60 -7.92 9.67
C GLU A 88 -1.06 -6.49 9.63
N VAL A 89 -0.16 -6.14 10.57
CA VAL A 89 0.49 -4.82 10.58
C VAL A 89 1.43 -4.74 9.38
N LYS A 90 2.16 -5.81 9.09
CA LYS A 90 3.00 -5.89 7.90
C LYS A 90 2.17 -5.69 6.62
N SER A 91 1.10 -6.45 6.43
CA SER A 91 0.24 -6.36 5.23
C SER A 91 -0.30 -4.94 5.03
N ARG A 92 -0.83 -4.31 6.08
CA ARG A 92 -1.35 -2.94 6.02
C ARG A 92 -0.26 -1.90 5.82
N SER A 93 0.92 -2.11 6.38
CA SER A 93 2.08 -1.22 6.21
C SER A 93 2.55 -1.23 4.76
N ASP A 94 2.61 -2.42 4.15
CA ASP A 94 2.99 -2.60 2.75
C ASP A 94 1.96 -1.93 1.81
N LEU A 95 0.65 -2.03 2.14
CA LEU A 95 -0.42 -1.34 1.43
C LEU A 95 -0.33 0.18 1.57
N LEU A 96 -0.16 0.71 2.79
CA LEU A 96 0.01 2.14 3.04
C LEU A 96 1.21 2.69 2.27
N GLN A 97 2.34 1.97 2.27
CA GLN A 97 3.54 2.37 1.55
C GLN A 97 3.29 2.47 0.05
N THR A 98 2.53 1.51 -0.51
CA THR A 98 2.10 1.55 -1.91
C THR A 98 1.18 2.73 -2.19
N LEU A 99 0.16 2.97 -1.35
CA LEU A 99 -0.82 4.06 -1.55
C LEU A 99 -0.22 5.46 -1.52
N VAL A 100 0.89 5.68 -0.82
CA VAL A 100 1.54 7.00 -0.73
C VAL A 100 2.76 7.16 -1.65
N SER A 101 3.06 6.17 -2.50
CA SER A 101 4.25 6.20 -3.35
C SER A 101 3.90 5.92 -4.82
N PRO A 102 3.71 6.96 -5.64
CA PRO A 102 3.41 6.80 -7.07
C PRO A 102 4.40 5.89 -7.81
N ALA A 103 5.69 5.97 -7.47
CA ALA A 103 6.71 5.09 -8.05
C ALA A 103 6.46 3.61 -7.72
N LEU A 104 6.09 3.28 -6.48
CA LEU A 104 5.76 1.90 -6.11
C LEU A 104 4.47 1.43 -6.78
N GLN A 105 3.47 2.30 -6.91
CA GLN A 105 2.22 1.94 -7.61
C GLN A 105 2.49 1.56 -9.08
N GLN A 106 3.34 2.30 -9.78
CA GLN A 106 3.74 1.99 -11.15
C GLN A 106 4.48 0.65 -11.24
N LEU A 107 5.38 0.37 -10.29
CA LEU A 107 6.09 -0.91 -10.22
C LEU A 107 5.15 -2.09 -9.95
N VAL A 108 4.20 -1.94 -9.03
CA VAL A 108 3.20 -2.98 -8.73
C VAL A 108 2.29 -3.21 -9.93
N ALA A 109 1.80 -2.15 -10.58
CA ALA A 109 0.93 -2.26 -11.75
C ALA A 109 1.62 -2.95 -12.94
N SER A 110 2.90 -2.62 -13.17
CA SER A 110 3.70 -3.27 -14.22
C SER A 110 3.98 -4.75 -13.90
N ALA A 111 4.34 -5.08 -12.66
CA ALA A 111 4.55 -6.47 -12.24
C ALA A 111 3.27 -7.31 -12.40
N GLN A 112 2.11 -6.78 -12.00
CA GLN A 112 0.81 -7.44 -12.17
C GLN A 112 0.48 -7.66 -13.65
N SER A 113 0.77 -6.68 -14.50
CA SER A 113 0.57 -6.81 -15.95
C SER A 113 1.44 -7.92 -16.55
N LEU A 114 2.71 -8.03 -16.14
CA LEU A 114 3.61 -9.11 -16.58
C LEU A 114 3.17 -10.48 -16.09
N GLN A 115 2.69 -10.58 -14.85
CA GLN A 115 2.15 -11.83 -14.30
C GLN A 115 0.94 -12.29 -15.11
N LYS A 116 0.02 -11.38 -15.42
CA LYS A 116 -1.15 -11.68 -16.25
C LYS A 116 -0.76 -12.18 -17.64
N VAL A 117 0.19 -11.51 -18.31
CA VAL A 117 0.69 -11.98 -19.62
C VAL A 117 1.31 -13.37 -19.52
N ARG A 118 2.04 -13.66 -18.44
CA ARG A 118 2.63 -14.98 -18.21
C ARG A 118 1.56 -16.06 -17.96
N GLU A 119 0.53 -15.74 -17.19
CA GLU A 119 -0.60 -16.66 -16.94
C GLU A 119 -1.41 -16.91 -18.22
N ASP A 120 -1.70 -15.86 -18.99
CA ASP A 120 -2.38 -15.93 -20.29
C ASP A 120 -1.55 -16.73 -21.32
N ALA A 121 -0.21 -16.59 -21.30
CA ALA A 121 0.69 -17.37 -22.15
C ALA A 121 0.87 -18.83 -21.68
N ALA A 122 0.69 -19.10 -20.39
CA ALA A 122 0.72 -20.45 -19.83
C ALA A 122 -0.59 -21.22 -20.07
N TRP A 123 -1.69 -20.50 -20.33
CA TRP A 123 -2.96 -21.05 -20.76
C TRP A 123 -2.94 -21.27 -22.29
N ASP A 124 -2.42 -22.42 -22.73
CA ASP A 124 -2.66 -22.91 -24.10
C ASP A 124 -3.84 -23.90 -24.09
N PRO A 125 -5.02 -23.51 -24.58
CA PRO A 125 -6.18 -24.40 -24.64
C PRO A 125 -5.93 -25.64 -25.53
N ALA A 126 -5.00 -25.60 -26.48
CA ALA A 126 -4.63 -26.76 -27.29
C ALA A 126 -3.83 -27.79 -26.48
N LEU A 127 -3.00 -27.37 -25.50
CA LEU A 127 -2.29 -28.28 -24.61
C LEU A 127 -3.24 -29.01 -23.64
N GLN A 128 -4.34 -28.36 -23.23
CA GLN A 128 -5.40 -29.02 -22.46
C GLN A 128 -6.09 -30.13 -23.26
N GLU A 129 -6.37 -29.90 -24.54
CA GLU A 129 -7.02 -30.89 -25.41
C GLU A 129 -6.11 -32.08 -25.71
N VAL A 130 -4.80 -31.84 -25.92
CA VAL A 130 -3.80 -32.91 -26.07
C VAL A 130 -3.67 -33.75 -24.80
N LEU A 131 -3.56 -33.14 -23.63
CA LEU A 131 -3.46 -33.86 -22.35
C LEU A 131 -4.72 -34.67 -22.02
N GLN A 132 -5.90 -34.15 -22.36
CA GLN A 132 -7.16 -34.87 -22.20
C GLN A 132 -7.31 -36.03 -23.20
N THR A 133 -6.73 -35.91 -24.39
CA THR A 133 -6.73 -36.96 -25.42
C THR A 133 -5.75 -38.09 -25.05
N GLU A 134 -4.57 -37.75 -24.55
CA GLU A 134 -3.58 -38.75 -24.10
C GLU A 134 -4.06 -39.52 -22.87
N GLN A 135 -4.73 -38.87 -21.91
CA GLN A 135 -5.36 -39.58 -20.78
C GLN A 135 -6.46 -40.55 -21.24
N LYS A 136 -7.25 -40.22 -22.26
CA LYS A 136 -8.27 -41.13 -22.80
C LYS A 136 -7.68 -42.34 -23.52
N LEU A 137 -6.48 -42.22 -24.09
CA LEU A 137 -5.78 -43.31 -24.78
C LEU A 137 -5.04 -44.26 -23.82
N CYS A 138 -4.65 -43.81 -22.63
CA CYS A 138 -4.00 -44.66 -21.63
C CYS A 138 -4.97 -45.51 -20.78
N PHE A 139 -6.29 -45.25 -20.84
CA PHE A 139 -7.32 -45.98 -20.09
C PHE A 139 -8.29 -46.79 -20.96
N ALA A 140 -7.95 -47.02 -22.24
CA ALA A 140 -8.67 -47.89 -23.17
C ALA A 140 -7.82 -49.12 -23.54
#